data_AF-A0A538LAF2-F1
#
_entry.id   AF-A0A538LAF2-F1
#
_cell.length_a   1.000
_cell.length_b   1.000
_cell.length_c   1.000
_cell.angle_alpha   90.00
_cell.angle_beta   90.00
_cell.angle_gamma   90.00
#
_symmetry.space_group_name_H-M   'P 1'
#
loop_
_entity.id
_entity.type
_entity.pdbx_description
1 polymer ?
#
loop_
_entity_poly.entity_id
_entity_poly.type
_entity_poly.pdbx_seq_one_letter_code
_entity_poly.pdbx_strand_id
1 'polypeptide(L)' 'PLTEDQLQPGDLVSYGGAEGADHIAFWLGDGRILHATRRDGVDGVVEEDEPEYLRARRRRVFRF' A
#
# COMPACT_ATOMS: atom_id res chain seq x y z
N PRO A 1 -0.92 13.79 -8.21
CA PRO A 1 -0.55 12.48 -7.64
C PRO A 1 0.88 12.58 -7.11
N LEU A 2 1.18 12.01 -5.94
CA LEU A 2 2.58 11.91 -5.49
C LEU A 2 3.31 10.87 -6.35
N THR A 3 4.61 11.05 -6.55
CA THR A 3 5.51 10.01 -7.06
C THR A 3 6.15 9.24 -5.90
N GLU A 4 6.72 8.07 -6.17
CA GLU A 4 7.35 7.23 -5.14
C GLU A 4 8.44 8.00 -4.36
N ASP A 5 9.24 8.81 -5.04
CA ASP A 5 10.29 9.65 -4.43
C ASP A 5 9.75 10.77 -3.52
N GLN A 6 8.45 11.04 -3.55
CA GLN A 6 7.79 12.05 -2.72
C GLN A 6 7.09 11.46 -1.50
N LEU A 7 7.07 10.13 -1.37
CA LEU A 7 6.37 9.45 -0.29
C LEU A 7 7.04 9.69 1.05
N GLN A 8 6.21 9.98 2.04
CA GLN A 8 6.61 10.19 3.43
C GLN A 8 5.86 9.19 4.32
N PRO A 9 6.45 8.78 5.45
CA PRO A 9 5.74 7.97 6.43
C PRO A 9 4.39 8.60 6.79
N GLY A 10 3.31 7.82 6.71
CA GLY A 10 1.93 8.26 6.92
C GLY A 10 1.14 8.55 5.64
N ASP A 11 1.77 8.64 4.48
CA ASP A 11 1.06 8.72 3.19
C ASP A 11 0.25 7.43 2.95
N LEU A 12 -0.85 7.54 2.20
CA LEU A 12 -1.68 6.39 1.85
C LEU A 12 -1.41 5.91 0.43
N VAL A 13 -1.30 4.59 0.30
CA VAL A 13 -1.17 3.88 -0.98
C VAL A 13 -2.44 3.08 -1.20
N SER A 14 -3.13 3.34 -2.32
CA SER A 14 -4.29 2.57 -2.75
C SER A 14 -3.93 1.60 -3.87
N TYR A 15 -4.52 0.40 -3.81
CA TYR A 15 -4.34 -0.65 -4.80
C TYR A 15 -5.68 -1.06 -5.41
N GLY A 16 -5.65 -1.56 -6.64
CA GLY A 16 -6.82 -2.19 -7.26
C GLY A 16 -6.84 -2.14 -8.78
N GLY A 17 -7.79 -2.87 -9.37
CA GLY A 17 -7.93 -3.06 -10.82
C GLY A 17 -8.76 -1.97 -11.52
N ALA A 18 -9.23 -2.26 -12.74
CA ALA A 18 -10.02 -1.30 -13.54
C ALA A 18 -11.24 -0.75 -12.78
N GLU A 19 -11.89 -1.60 -11.97
CA GLU A 19 -13.11 -1.29 -11.22
C GLU A 19 -12.92 -0.29 -10.07
N GLY A 20 -11.68 -0.04 -9.62
CA GLY A 20 -11.42 0.90 -8.53
C GLY A 20 -10.37 0.43 -7.55
N ALA A 21 -10.27 1.14 -6.43
CA ALA A 21 -9.43 0.73 -5.31
C ALA A 21 -10.16 -0.34 -4.48
N ASP A 22 -9.45 -1.41 -4.14
CA ASP A 22 -9.94 -2.53 -3.33
C ASP A 22 -9.09 -2.80 -2.08
N HIS A 23 -7.89 -2.22 -2.01
CA HIS A 23 -6.98 -2.37 -0.87
C HIS A 23 -6.26 -1.06 -0.57
N ILE A 24 -5.88 -0.85 0.68
CA ILE A 24 -5.19 0.36 1.12
C ILE A 24 -4.10 0.04 2.15
N ALA A 25 -3.03 0.82 2.14
CA ALA A 25 -1.96 0.72 3.13
C ALA A 25 -1.42 2.11 3.53
N PHE A 26 -0.87 2.19 4.74
CA PHE A 26 -0.03 3.31 5.14
C PHE A 26 1.40 3.06 4.69
N TRP A 27 2.03 4.04 4.07
CA TRP A 27 3.46 4.02 3.75
C TRP A 27 4.27 4.28 5.01
N LEU A 28 5.33 3.50 5.23
CA LEU A 28 6.23 3.65 6.37
C LEU A 28 7.61 4.19 6.01
N GLY A 29 7.90 4.33 4.71
CA GLY A 29 9.26 4.61 4.21
C GLY A 29 9.96 3.36 3.70
N ASP A 30 10.96 3.56 2.85
CA ASP A 30 11.88 2.51 2.39
C ASP A 30 11.19 1.28 1.75
N GLY A 31 10.08 1.47 1.03
CA GLY A 31 9.36 0.35 0.42
C GLY A 31 8.40 -0.38 1.36
N ARG A 32 8.30 0.01 2.64
CA ARG A 32 7.49 -0.68 3.64
C ARG A 32 6.09 -0.09 3.78
N ILE A 33 5.17 -0.96 4.15
CA ILE A 33 3.76 -0.63 4.33
C ILE A 33 3.19 -1.24 5.62
N LEU A 34 2.16 -0.59 6.17
CA LEU A 34 1.30 -1.12 7.22
C LEU A 34 -0.12 -1.27 6.67
N HIS A 35 -0.70 -2.46 6.74
CA HIS A 35 -2.06 -2.70 6.27
C HIS A 35 -2.75 -3.86 6.98
N ALA A 36 -4.07 -3.95 6.87
CA ALA A 36 -4.83 -5.13 7.27
C ALA A 36 -4.91 -6.09 6.09
N THR A 37 -4.56 -7.36 6.26
CA THR A 37 -4.57 -8.35 5.19
C THR A 37 -5.04 -9.71 5.68
N ARG A 38 -5.56 -10.51 4.74
CA ARG A 38 -5.85 -11.93 4.94
C ARG A 38 -5.26 -12.73 3.79
N ARG A 39 -4.25 -13.55 4.10
CA ARG A 39 -3.58 -14.48 3.19
C ARG A 39 -3.07 -15.68 3.98
N ASP A 40 -2.52 -16.68 3.30
CA ASP A 40 -2.07 -17.91 3.98
C ASP A 40 -1.14 -17.60 5.16
N GLY A 41 -1.58 -17.95 6.37
CA GLY A 41 -0.84 -17.72 7.62
C GLY A 41 -0.90 -16.30 8.20
N VAL A 42 -1.65 -15.37 7.59
CA VAL A 42 -1.81 -13.99 8.07
C VAL A 42 -3.29 -13.60 8.06
N ASP A 43 -3.83 -13.21 9.23
CA ASP A 43 -5.17 -12.64 9.37
C ASP A 43 -5.10 -11.49 10.38
N GLY A 44 -4.78 -10.28 9.89
CA GLY A 44 -4.56 -9.13 10.77
C GLY A 44 -3.81 -7.97 10.15
N VAL A 45 -3.37 -7.04 10.99
CA VAL A 45 -2.55 -5.89 10.58
C VAL A 45 -1.08 -6.30 10.58
N VAL A 46 -0.39 -6.08 9.47
CA VAL A 46 1.03 -6.41 9.30
C VAL A 46 1.81 -5.22 8.78
N GLU A 47 3.05 -5.11 9.25
CA GLU A 47 4.11 -4.34 8.64
C GLU A 47 4.96 -5.27 7.78
N GLU A 48 5.16 -4.93 6.50
CA GLU A 48 6.01 -5.69 5.59
C GLU A 48 6.59 -4.79 4.49
N ASP A 49 7.64 -5.26 3.82
CA ASP A 49 8.03 -4.72 2.51
C ASP A 49 6.84 -4.87 1.56
N GLU A 50 6.56 -3.84 0.77
CA GLU A 50 5.44 -3.88 -0.16
C GLU A 50 5.57 -5.07 -1.12
N PRO A 51 4.64 -6.04 -1.07
CA PRO A 51 4.71 -7.20 -1.95
C PRO A 51 4.59 -6.80 -3.41
N GLU A 52 5.33 -7.47 -4.30
CA GLU A 52 5.33 -7.19 -5.75
C GLU A 52 3.91 -7.21 -6.36
N TYR A 53 3.06 -8.13 -5.90
CA TYR A 53 1.68 -8.24 -6.37
C TYR A 53 0.81 -7.03 -5.99
N LEU A 54 1.13 -6.33 -4.90
CA LEU A 54 0.50 -5.05 -4.54
C LEU A 54 1.14 -3.91 -5.32
N ARG A 55 2.47 -3.89 -5.44
CA ARG A 55 3.19 -2.86 -6.21
C ARG A 55 2.67 -2.76 -7.65
N ALA A 56 2.45 -3.89 -8.31
CA ALA A 56 1.90 -3.97 -9.66
C ALA A 56 0.46 -3.42 -9.78
N ARG A 57 -0.26 -3.34 -8.66
CA ARG A 57 -1.66 -2.87 -8.58
C ARG A 57 -1.78 -1.48 -7.96
N ARG A 58 -0.67 -0.77 -7.69
CA ARG A 58 -0.69 0.61 -7.18
C ARG A 58 -1.52 1.50 -8.10
N ARG A 59 -2.51 2.19 -7.53
CA ARG A 59 -3.39 3.12 -8.27
C ARG A 59 -3.00 4.56 -8.02
N ARG A 60 -3.07 4.97 -6.76
CA ARG A 60 -2.86 6.36 -6.34
C ARG A 60 -2.22 6.39 -4.97
N VAL A 61 -1.37 7.39 -4.80
CA VAL A 61 -0.79 7.80 -3.54
C VAL A 61 -1.28 9.20 -3.19
N PHE A 62 -1.63 9.41 -1.92
CA PHE A 62 -2.24 10.65 -1.44
C PHE A 62 -1.83 10.97 0.00
N ARG A 63 -1.78 12.27 0.28
CA ARG A 63 -1.47 12.90 1.56
C ARG A 63 -2.61 13.83 1.92
N PHE A 64 -3.00 13.85 3.20
CA PHE A 64 -4.00 14.77 3.75
C PHE A 64 -3.35 15.99 4.39
#